data_AF-A0A085G8E8-F1
#
_entry.id   AF-A0A085G8E8-F1
#
_cell.length_a   1.000
_cell.length_b   1.000
_cell.length_c   1.000
_cell.angle_alpha   90.00
_cell.angle_beta   90.00
_cell.angle_gamma   90.00
#
_symmetry.space_group_name_H-M   'P 1'
#
loop_
_entity.id
_entity.type
_entity.pdbx_description
1 polymer ?
#
loop_
_entity_poly.entity_id
_entity_poly.type
_entity_poly.pdbx_seq_one_letter_code
_entity_poly.pdbx_strand_id
1 'polypeptide(L)' 'MLMVVMVGMVGTLAGCSTPAQRMADCQAQGISKDTCYLAEQNRQNSINNAAMKQAMENAHDAVK' A
#
# COMPACT_ATOMS: atom_id res chain seq x y z
N MET A 1 21.27 -16.90 15.95
CA MET A 1 19.99 -16.17 16.01
C MET A 1 20.08 -14.72 15.52
N LEU A 2 21.22 -14.03 15.64
CA LEU A 2 21.38 -12.63 15.20
C LEU A 2 21.17 -12.40 13.68
N MET A 3 21.54 -13.36 12.82
CA MET A 3 21.46 -13.19 11.35
C MET A 3 20.03 -13.25 10.79
N VAL A 4 19.07 -13.86 11.50
CA VAL A 4 17.69 -14.01 11.01
C VAL A 4 16.93 -12.67 11.09
N VAL A 5 17.29 -11.81 12.05
CA VAL A 5 16.64 -10.51 12.26
C VAL A 5 16.97 -9.52 11.12
N MET A 6 18.20 -9.54 10.60
CA MET A 6 18.62 -8.68 9.49
C MET A 6 17.91 -9.03 8.17
N VAL A 7 17.67 -10.32 7.90
CA VAL A 7 16.96 -10.76 6.68
C VAL A 7 15.47 -10.39 6.74
N GLY A 8 14.88 -10.37 7.94
CA GLY A 8 13.48 -9.96 8.14
C GLY A 8 13.19 -8.49 7.79
N MET A 9 14.15 -7.59 7.98
CA MET A 9 14.00 -6.16 7.65
C MET A 9 14.05 -5.88 6.14
N VAL A 10 14.69 -6.72 5.34
CA VAL A 10 14.73 -6.54 3.87
C VAL A 10 13.40 -6.96 3.23
N GLY A 11 12.64 -7.85 3.88
CA GLY A 11 11.35 -8.34 3.38
C GLY A 11 10.18 -7.37 3.53
N THR A 12 10.30 -6.34 4.38
CA THR A 12 9.19 -5.39 4.63
C THR A 12 9.11 -4.25 3.60
N LEU A 13 10.14 -4.05 2.76
CA LEU A 13 10.10 -3.06 1.69
C LEU A 13 9.21 -3.47 0.49
N ALA A 14 8.71 -4.70 0.45
CA ALA A 14 7.69 -5.10 -0.52
C ALA A 14 6.39 -4.28 -0.40
N GLY A 15 6.19 -3.55 0.71
CA GLY A 15 5.09 -2.59 0.87
C GLY A 15 5.29 -1.25 0.14
N CYS A 16 6.52 -0.89 -0.20
CA CYS A 16 6.88 0.41 -0.80
C CYS A 16 6.95 0.36 -2.32
N SER A 17 6.04 -0.36 -3.00
CA SER A 17 5.96 -0.24 -4.45
C SER A 17 5.38 1.14 -4.81
N THR A 18 6.08 1.88 -5.66
CA THR A 18 5.59 3.18 -6.12
C THR A 18 4.37 3.00 -7.03
N PRO A 19 3.49 4.01 -7.17
CA PRO A 19 2.37 3.95 -8.12
C PRO A 19 2.82 3.60 -9.54
N ALA A 20 3.99 4.10 -9.95
CA ALA A 20 4.59 3.82 -11.25
C ALA A 20 4.95 2.33 -11.42
N GLN A 21 5.56 1.71 -10.40
CA GLN A 21 5.86 0.27 -10.42
C GLN A 21 4.59 -0.58 -10.46
N ARG A 22 3.58 -0.27 -9.63
CA ARG A 22 2.29 -1.00 -9.65
C ARG A 22 1.60 -0.92 -11.01
N MET A 23 1.65 0.24 -11.66
CA MET A 23 1.11 0.40 -13.01
C MET A 23 1.90 -0.41 -14.05
N ALA A 24 3.22 -0.41 -13.97
CA ALA A 24 4.08 -1.20 -14.86
C ALA A 24 3.82 -2.70 -14.68
N ASP A 25 3.75 -3.19 -13.44
CA ASP A 25 3.46 -4.59 -13.12
C ASP A 25 2.05 -5.01 -13.57
N CYS A 26 1.07 -4.11 -13.45
CA CYS A 26 -0.28 -4.35 -13.94
C CYS A 26 -0.32 -4.43 -15.48
N GLN A 27 0.36 -3.52 -16.17
CA GLN A 27 0.45 -3.57 -17.64
C GLN A 27 1.23 -4.79 -18.13
N ALA A 28 2.28 -5.21 -17.40
CA ALA A 28 3.06 -6.41 -17.72
C ALA A 28 2.23 -7.71 -17.66
N GLN A 29 1.09 -7.70 -16.94
CA GLN A 29 0.13 -8.81 -16.92
C GLN A 29 -0.81 -8.81 -18.15
N GLY A 30 -0.63 -7.89 -19.08
CA GLY A 30 -1.49 -7.74 -20.27
C GLY A 30 -2.79 -7.00 -19.99
N ILE A 31 -2.91 -6.33 -18.84
CA ILE A 31 -4.07 -5.52 -18.48
C ILE A 31 -3.96 -4.16 -19.20
N SER A 32 -5.11 -3.64 -19.68
CA SER A 32 -5.14 -2.33 -20.33
C SER A 32 -4.69 -1.21 -19.36
N LYS A 33 -4.05 -0.18 -19.91
CA LYS A 33 -3.59 0.98 -19.13
C LYS A 33 -4.74 1.63 -18.33
N ASP A 34 -5.92 1.73 -18.92
CA ASP A 34 -7.08 2.36 -18.27
C ASP A 34 -7.58 1.52 -17.10
N THR A 35 -7.62 0.19 -17.25
CA THR A 35 -7.99 -0.73 -16.16
C THR A 35 -6.97 -0.66 -15.03
N CYS A 36 -5.68 -0.63 -15.34
CA CYS A 36 -4.62 -0.45 -14.34
C CYS A 36 -4.74 0.90 -13.61
N TYR A 37 -5.07 1.97 -14.34
CA TYR A 37 -5.26 3.29 -13.76
C TYR A 37 -6.45 3.32 -12.80
N LEU A 38 -7.56 2.69 -13.19
CA LEU A 38 -8.77 2.55 -12.36
C LEU A 38 -8.50 1.73 -11.09
N ALA A 39 -7.78 0.62 -11.22
CA ALA A 39 -7.40 -0.23 -10.09
C ALA A 39 -6.53 0.55 -9.08
N GLU A 40 -5.57 1.32 -9.57
CA GLU A 40 -4.66 2.11 -8.74
C GLU A 40 -5.38 3.29 -8.07
N GLN A 41 -6.29 3.96 -8.77
CA GLN A 41 -7.18 4.98 -8.16
C GLN A 41 -8.03 4.39 -7.04
N ASN A 42 -8.66 3.23 -7.27
CA ASN A 42 -9.45 2.55 -6.25
C ASN A 42 -8.60 2.17 -5.03
N ARG A 43 -7.36 1.73 -5.26
CA ARG A 43 -6.40 1.43 -4.21
C ARG A 43 -6.11 2.67 -3.36
N GLN A 44 -5.79 3.80 -3.98
CA GLN A 44 -5.53 5.07 -3.27
C GLN A 44 -6.75 5.53 -2.47
N ASN A 45 -7.94 5.43 -3.04
CA ASN A 45 -9.17 5.77 -2.34
C ASN A 45 -9.38 4.86 -1.11
N SER A 46 -9.14 3.56 -1.24
CA SER A 46 -9.24 2.60 -0.13
C SER A 46 -8.23 2.90 0.98
N ILE A 47 -7.00 3.29 0.63
CA ILE A 47 -5.96 3.67 1.60
C ILE A 47 -6.35 4.94 2.33
N ASN A 48 -6.83 5.96 1.61
CA ASN A 48 -7.28 7.21 2.22
C ASN A 48 -8.45 6.97 3.18
N ASN A 49 -9.42 6.16 2.80
CA ASN A 49 -10.55 5.84 3.67
C ASN A 49 -10.13 5.06 4.92
N ALA A 50 -9.23 4.08 4.78
CA ALA A 50 -8.65 3.36 5.90
C ALA A 50 -7.83 4.27 6.83
N ALA A 51 -7.04 5.18 6.26
CA ALA A 51 -6.26 6.15 7.01
C ALA A 51 -7.15 7.13 7.78
N MET A 52 -8.23 7.62 7.16
CA MET A 52 -9.23 8.47 7.83
C MET A 52 -9.91 7.74 8.98
N LYS A 53 -10.29 6.47 8.79
CA LYS A 53 -10.87 5.65 9.85
C LYS A 53 -9.90 5.48 11.03
N GLN A 54 -8.65 5.12 10.76
CA GLN A 54 -7.62 5.01 11.79
C GLN A 54 -7.37 6.35 12.49
N ALA A 55 -7.36 7.47 11.75
CA ALA A 55 -7.20 8.80 12.33
C ALA A 55 -8.36 9.13 13.29
N MET A 56 -9.60 8.76 12.93
CA MET A 56 -10.77 8.94 13.81
C MET A 56 -10.71 8.05 15.05
N GLU A 57 -10.32 6.78 14.92
CA GLU A 57 -10.13 5.86 16.05
C GLU A 57 -9.04 6.36 17.00
N ASN A 58 -7.89 6.77 16.46
CA ASN A 58 -6.80 7.35 17.25
C ASN A 58 -7.23 8.66 17.94
N ALA A 59 -8.01 9.51 17.28
CA ALA A 59 -8.52 10.74 17.87
C ALA A 59 -9.54 10.46 18.98
N HIS A 60 -10.40 9.46 18.82
CA HIS A 60 -11.33 9.02 19.86
C HIS A 60 -10.58 8.49 21.09
N ASP A 61 -9.57 7.65 20.89
CA ASP A 61 -8.78 7.07 21.97
C ASP A 61 -7.90 8.13 22.69
N ALA A 62 -7.48 9.19 21.99
CA ALA A 62 -6.70 10.28 22.57
C ALA A 62 -7.50 11.22 23.51
N VAL A 63 -8.84 11.16 23.49
CA VAL A 63 -9.72 12.02 24.30
C VAL A 63 -10.36 11.26 25.47
N LYS A 64 -10.08 9.95 25.60
CA LYS A 64 -10.51 9.10 26.72
C LYS A 64 -9.53 9.18 27.89
#